data_AF-A0A3D3XQV0-F1
#
_entry.id   AF-A0A3D3XQV0-F1
#
_cell.length_a   1.000
_cell.length_b   1.000
_cell.length_c   1.000
_cell.angle_alpha   90.00
_cell.angle_beta   90.00
_cell.angle_gamma   90.00
#
_symmetry.space_group_name_H-M   'P 1'
#
loop_
_entity.id
_entity.type
_entity.pdbx_description
1 polymer ?
#
loop_
_entity_poly.entity_id
_entity_poly.type
_entity_poly.pdbx_seq_one_letter_code
_entity_poly.pdbx_strand_id
1 'polypeptide(L)'
;MVLHAFKRWVNSTNLLNAVVLGLCIAALGYSKFHGILLILALAIGYWHLRNEWTLYVAIGIALALLAPYLWWQMSMDWPTFRYHFSGRFGPPDIYGLLQYIGLGALLWWPLVIFFRRLPLWGRALMMSAILSFGWGAYNGSAEVHWLLVFMWVVPAVEFPDSNRTRNVAYILVFLHALVWIPGIRDMLALNEHFRTEIREIDSKENIVFLDAYQDAAIYELATGRKSYSLAHPGIRKSQYNLQPYPFDGEEVVVYNRMGMGQPYFDGPLFTVREILYDLSRLDYKWENLSLQYDASVVPRGYYWILYTYADGIQQRRERLCPGNEIPNISFTSDTDQFLTLEKNWMPSGIWIPLP
;
A
#
# COMPACT_ATOMS: atom_id res chain seq x y z
N MET A 1 -13.07 11.76 -14.57
CA MET A 1 -13.69 11.08 -15.73
C MET A 1 -14.95 10.30 -15.37
N VAL A 2 -14.92 9.40 -14.38
CA VAL A 2 -16.08 8.57 -13.99
C VAL A 2 -17.34 9.39 -13.70
N LEU A 3 -17.28 10.41 -12.85
CA LEU A 3 -18.43 11.29 -12.57
C LEU A 3 -19.00 11.96 -13.83
N HIS A 4 -18.13 12.34 -14.78
CA HIS A 4 -18.56 12.94 -16.03
C HIS A 4 -19.25 11.91 -16.94
N ALA A 5 -18.65 10.73 -17.11
CA ALA A 5 -19.25 9.63 -17.87
C ALA A 5 -20.59 9.19 -17.26
N PHE A 6 -20.66 9.10 -15.93
CA PHE A 6 -21.89 8.80 -15.21
C PHE A 6 -22.96 9.85 -15.46
N LYS A 7 -22.65 11.15 -15.33
CA LYS A 7 -23.60 12.23 -15.67
C LYS A 7 -24.09 12.15 -17.11
N ARG A 8 -23.20 11.85 -18.09
CA ARG A 8 -23.62 11.67 -19.49
C ARG A 8 -24.56 10.48 -19.68
N TRP A 9 -24.31 9.36 -18.99
CA TRP A 9 -25.18 8.19 -19.02
C TRP A 9 -26.54 8.46 -18.36
N VAL A 10 -26.57 9.15 -17.20
CA VAL A 10 -27.83 9.55 -16.55
C VAL A 10 -28.68 10.44 -17.47
N ASN A 11 -28.05 11.36 -18.20
CA ASN A 11 -28.77 12.23 -19.13
C ASN A 11 -29.23 11.51 -20.42
N SER A 12 -28.58 10.43 -20.81
CA SER A 12 -28.96 9.60 -21.96
C SER A 12 -28.46 8.18 -21.78
N THR A 13 -29.37 7.27 -21.40
CA THR A 13 -29.08 5.88 -21.03
C THR A 13 -28.82 4.98 -22.25
N ASN A 14 -28.16 5.51 -23.29
CA ASN A 14 -27.82 4.77 -24.50
C ASN A 14 -26.58 3.86 -24.32
N LEU A 15 -26.41 2.93 -25.26
CA LEU A 15 -25.34 1.92 -25.22
C LEU A 15 -23.93 2.53 -25.23
N LEU A 16 -23.68 3.57 -26.02
CA LEU A 16 -22.37 4.21 -26.11
C LEU A 16 -21.95 4.82 -24.76
N ASN A 17 -22.86 5.54 -24.10
CA ASN A 17 -22.59 6.12 -22.79
C ASN A 17 -22.35 5.04 -21.73
N ALA A 18 -23.08 3.92 -21.79
CA ALA A 18 -22.85 2.78 -20.90
C ALA A 18 -21.48 2.12 -21.12
N VAL A 19 -21.06 1.96 -22.38
CA VAL A 19 -19.71 1.45 -22.70
C VAL A 19 -18.64 2.37 -22.11
N VAL A 20 -18.73 3.69 -22.37
CA VAL A 20 -17.77 4.68 -21.84
C VAL A 20 -17.77 4.68 -20.30
N LEU A 21 -18.94 4.55 -19.67
CA LEU A 21 -19.05 4.44 -18.22
C LEU A 21 -18.36 3.18 -17.69
N GLY A 22 -18.58 2.02 -18.31
CA GLY A 22 -17.93 0.76 -17.94
C GLY A 22 -16.40 0.83 -18.05
N LEU A 23 -15.88 1.40 -19.14
CA LEU A 23 -14.44 1.66 -19.32
C LEU A 23 -13.89 2.58 -18.21
N CYS A 24 -14.60 3.65 -17.88
CA CYS A 24 -14.20 4.58 -16.82
C CYS A 24 -14.22 3.90 -15.44
N ILE A 25 -15.20 3.03 -15.16
CA ILE A 25 -15.29 2.27 -13.91
C ILE A 25 -14.12 1.28 -13.80
N ALA A 26 -13.79 0.56 -14.87
CA ALA A 26 -12.62 -0.32 -14.88
C ALA A 26 -11.32 0.45 -14.63
N ALA A 27 -11.10 1.56 -15.34
CA ALA A 27 -9.94 2.42 -15.13
C ALA A 27 -9.87 2.97 -13.70
N LEU A 28 -11.02 3.27 -13.08
CA LEU A 28 -11.07 3.65 -11.68
C LEU A 28 -10.60 2.50 -10.77
N GLY A 29 -11.08 1.28 -11.01
CA GLY A 29 -10.67 0.08 -10.30
C GLY A 29 -9.16 -0.18 -10.37
N TYR A 30 -8.55 0.06 -11.52
CA TYR A 30 -7.09 -0.05 -11.71
C TYR A 30 -6.27 1.08 -11.09
N SER A 31 -6.87 2.25 -10.83
CA SER A 31 -6.14 3.40 -10.28
C SER A 31 -6.10 3.42 -8.75
N LYS A 32 -7.25 3.26 -8.08
CA LYS A 32 -7.31 3.25 -6.61
C LYS A 32 -8.57 2.54 -6.11
N PHE A 33 -8.40 1.63 -5.14
CA PHE A 33 -9.48 0.85 -4.54
C PHE A 33 -10.58 1.70 -3.90
N HIS A 34 -10.27 2.91 -3.41
CA HIS A 34 -11.26 3.85 -2.88
C HIS A 34 -12.38 4.22 -3.88
N GLY A 35 -12.14 4.02 -5.18
CA GLY A 35 -13.14 4.22 -6.21
C GLY A 35 -14.42 3.39 -6.03
N ILE A 36 -14.35 2.25 -5.35
CA ILE A 36 -15.54 1.46 -5.03
C ILE A 36 -16.55 2.23 -4.19
N LEU A 37 -16.07 3.09 -3.28
CA LEU A 37 -16.95 3.92 -2.45
C LEU A 37 -17.75 4.89 -3.30
N LEU A 38 -17.14 5.46 -4.35
CA LEU A 38 -17.86 6.33 -5.29
C LEU A 38 -18.93 5.56 -6.06
N ILE A 39 -18.61 4.35 -6.55
CA ILE A 39 -19.56 3.53 -7.30
C ILE A 39 -20.77 3.19 -6.42
N LEU A 40 -20.53 2.73 -5.19
CA LEU A 40 -21.59 2.44 -4.22
C LEU A 40 -22.41 3.70 -3.86
N ALA A 41 -21.74 4.83 -3.66
CA ALA A 41 -22.39 6.10 -3.37
C ALA A 41 -23.29 6.57 -4.52
N LEU A 42 -22.83 6.43 -5.77
CA LEU A 42 -23.64 6.72 -6.96
C LEU A 42 -24.83 5.77 -7.08
N ALA A 43 -24.65 4.48 -6.79
CA ALA A 43 -25.74 3.51 -6.77
C ALA A 43 -26.82 3.86 -5.72
N ILE A 44 -26.40 4.28 -4.52
CA ILE A 44 -27.32 4.76 -3.47
C ILE A 44 -28.04 6.04 -3.91
N GLY A 45 -27.30 7.02 -4.43
CA GLY A 45 -27.86 8.31 -4.82
C GLY A 45 -28.78 8.25 -6.04
N TYR A 46 -28.60 7.26 -6.91
CA TYR A 46 -29.36 7.08 -8.15
C TYR A 46 -30.06 5.71 -8.20
N TRP A 47 -30.55 5.22 -7.06
CA TRP A 47 -31.21 3.91 -6.94
C TRP A 47 -32.40 3.71 -7.90
N HIS A 48 -33.03 4.79 -8.33
CA HIS A 48 -34.12 4.76 -9.32
C HIS A 48 -33.66 4.23 -10.70
N LEU A 49 -32.38 4.37 -11.05
CA LEU A 49 -31.81 3.91 -12.34
C LEU A 49 -31.44 2.43 -12.36
N ARG A 50 -31.68 1.67 -11.28
CA ARG A 50 -31.36 0.22 -11.23
C ARG A 50 -32.12 -0.62 -12.27
N ASN A 51 -33.22 -0.11 -12.81
CA ASN A 51 -34.02 -0.79 -13.83
C ASN A 51 -33.51 -0.54 -15.26
N GLU A 52 -32.55 0.38 -15.43
CA GLU A 52 -31.96 0.67 -16.74
C GLU A 52 -31.06 -0.47 -17.18
N TRP A 53 -31.42 -1.17 -18.26
CA TRP A 53 -30.63 -2.31 -18.73
C TRP A 53 -29.20 -1.92 -19.14
N THR A 54 -28.99 -0.69 -19.62
CA THR A 54 -27.67 -0.19 -20.01
C THR A 54 -26.74 0.03 -18.81
N LEU A 55 -27.27 0.13 -17.59
CA LEU A 55 -26.46 0.09 -16.36
C LEU A 55 -25.69 -1.24 -16.27
N TYR A 56 -26.37 -2.35 -16.56
CA TYR A 56 -25.77 -3.68 -16.50
C TYR A 56 -24.77 -3.92 -17.61
N VAL A 57 -24.90 -3.22 -18.75
CA VAL A 57 -23.84 -3.19 -19.77
C VAL A 57 -22.58 -2.51 -19.22
N ALA A 58 -22.71 -1.36 -18.56
CA ALA A 58 -21.57 -0.67 -17.95
C ALA A 58 -20.90 -1.55 -16.87
N ILE A 59 -21.70 -2.21 -16.03
CA ILE A 59 -21.21 -3.16 -15.01
C ILE A 59 -20.50 -4.34 -15.68
N GLY A 60 -21.11 -4.94 -16.70
CA GLY A 60 -20.55 -6.10 -17.42
C GLY A 60 -19.21 -5.78 -18.07
N ILE A 61 -19.07 -4.61 -18.69
CA ILE A 61 -17.80 -4.15 -19.27
C ILE A 61 -16.74 -3.93 -18.18
N ALA A 62 -17.12 -3.27 -17.09
CA ALA A 62 -16.19 -3.04 -15.98
C ALA A 62 -15.70 -4.36 -15.38
N LEU A 63 -16.59 -5.31 -15.16
CA LEU A 63 -16.26 -6.64 -14.64
C LEU A 63 -15.41 -7.44 -15.63
N ALA A 64 -15.74 -7.44 -16.92
CA ALA A 64 -14.96 -8.14 -17.93
C ALA A 64 -13.52 -7.62 -17.99
N LEU A 65 -13.33 -6.30 -17.88
CA LEU A 65 -12.00 -5.70 -17.85
C LEU A 65 -11.26 -5.93 -16.54
N LEU A 66 -11.95 -5.98 -15.40
CA LEU A 66 -11.33 -6.27 -14.10
C LEU A 66 -11.12 -7.78 -13.87
N ALA A 67 -11.77 -8.66 -14.63
CA ALA A 67 -11.73 -10.10 -14.43
C ALA A 67 -10.31 -10.69 -14.45
N PRO A 68 -9.40 -10.32 -15.37
CA PRO A 68 -8.02 -10.82 -15.33
C PRO A 68 -7.30 -10.47 -14.04
N TYR A 69 -7.54 -9.26 -13.51
CA TYR A 69 -6.95 -8.81 -12.25
C TYR A 69 -7.54 -9.55 -11.04
N LEU A 70 -8.86 -9.74 -11.01
CA LEU A 70 -9.53 -10.49 -9.94
C LEU A 70 -9.12 -11.96 -9.95
N TRP A 71 -8.94 -12.55 -11.13
CA TRP A 71 -8.40 -13.90 -11.28
C TRP A 71 -6.97 -14.00 -10.73
N TRP A 72 -6.12 -13.04 -11.07
CA TRP A 72 -4.76 -12.98 -10.54
C TRP A 72 -4.75 -12.84 -9.02
N GLN A 73 -5.56 -11.93 -8.46
CA GLN A 73 -5.72 -11.79 -7.01
C GLN A 73 -6.10 -13.13 -6.38
N MET A 74 -7.10 -13.81 -6.92
CA MET A 74 -7.54 -15.13 -6.41
C MET A 74 -6.41 -16.17 -6.47
N SER A 75 -5.65 -16.23 -7.57
CA SER A 75 -4.52 -17.18 -7.70
C SER A 75 -3.36 -16.91 -6.74
N MET A 76 -3.29 -15.69 -6.19
CA MET A 76 -2.26 -15.25 -5.24
C MET A 76 -2.80 -15.10 -3.81
N ASP A 77 -3.98 -15.68 -3.52
CA ASP A 77 -4.65 -15.60 -2.21
C ASP A 77 -4.96 -14.15 -1.76
N TRP A 78 -5.50 -13.36 -2.68
CA TRP A 78 -6.03 -12.01 -2.47
C TRP A 78 -5.06 -11.04 -1.77
N PRO A 79 -3.81 -10.88 -2.27
CA PRO A 79 -2.75 -10.18 -1.55
C PRO A 79 -3.12 -8.73 -1.21
N THR A 80 -3.83 -8.04 -2.10
CA THR A 80 -4.25 -6.65 -1.88
C THR A 80 -5.35 -6.54 -0.83
N PHE A 81 -6.31 -7.47 -0.81
CA PHE A 81 -7.38 -7.46 0.18
C PHE A 81 -6.85 -7.86 1.56
N ARG A 82 -6.03 -8.91 1.64
CA ARG A 82 -5.35 -9.29 2.89
C ARG A 82 -4.55 -8.11 3.44
N TYR A 83 -3.79 -7.41 2.60
CA TYR A 83 -3.05 -6.22 3.02
C TYR A 83 -3.96 -5.11 3.58
N HIS A 84 -5.05 -4.75 2.91
CA HIS A 84 -5.89 -3.62 3.33
C HIS A 84 -6.83 -3.92 4.49
N PHE A 85 -7.25 -5.18 4.69
CA PHE A 85 -8.27 -5.57 5.67
C PHE A 85 -7.72 -6.32 6.89
N SER A 86 -6.46 -6.77 6.89
CA SER A 86 -5.85 -7.40 8.06
C SER A 86 -4.35 -7.17 8.18
N GLY A 87 -3.59 -7.32 7.10
CA GLY A 87 -2.13 -7.43 7.11
C GLY A 87 -1.35 -6.17 7.50
N ARG A 88 -2.00 -5.02 7.70
CA ARG A 88 -1.36 -3.79 8.18
C ARG A 88 -2.07 -3.17 9.37
N PHE A 89 -3.06 -3.86 9.93
CA PHE A 89 -3.74 -3.40 11.13
C PHE A 89 -2.78 -3.52 12.30
N GLY A 90 -2.68 -2.44 13.07
CA GLY A 90 -2.02 -2.45 14.36
C GLY A 90 -3.03 -2.66 15.49
N PRO A 91 -2.56 -2.56 16.75
CA PRO A 91 -3.44 -2.54 17.90
C PRO A 91 -4.52 -1.46 17.78
N PRO A 92 -5.72 -1.69 18.35
CA PRO A 92 -6.77 -0.68 18.38
C PRO A 92 -6.32 0.66 18.97
N ASP A 93 -6.52 1.74 18.24
CA ASP A 93 -6.11 3.11 18.59
C ASP A 93 -7.27 4.10 18.46
N ILE A 94 -7.93 4.37 19.58
CA ILE A 94 -9.01 5.35 19.66
C ILE A 94 -8.52 6.78 19.45
N TYR A 95 -7.28 7.10 19.84
CA TYR A 95 -6.73 8.44 19.67
C TYR A 95 -6.42 8.70 18.20
N GLY A 96 -5.85 7.71 17.50
CA GLY A 96 -5.67 7.74 16.05
C GLY A 96 -6.99 7.93 15.29
N LEU A 97 -8.06 7.23 15.71
CA LEU A 97 -9.41 7.46 15.14
C LEU A 97 -9.88 8.90 15.35
N LEU A 98 -9.81 9.42 16.58
CA LEU A 98 -10.26 10.78 16.90
C LEU A 98 -9.42 11.83 16.15
N GLN A 99 -8.10 11.63 16.06
CA GLN A 99 -7.20 12.49 15.30
C GLN A 99 -7.54 12.46 13.82
N TYR A 100 -7.79 11.28 13.25
CA TYR A 100 -8.18 11.13 11.86
C TYR A 100 -9.51 11.86 11.54
N ILE A 101 -10.52 11.71 12.39
CA ILE A 101 -11.80 12.42 12.24
C ILE A 101 -11.61 13.93 12.42
N GLY A 102 -10.85 14.36 13.43
CA GLY A 102 -10.60 15.78 13.72
C GLY A 102 -9.85 16.47 12.59
N LEU A 103 -8.75 15.87 12.11
CA LEU A 103 -8.01 16.36 10.95
C LEU A 103 -8.86 16.31 9.68
N GLY A 104 -9.64 15.25 9.49
CA GLY A 104 -10.56 15.14 8.37
C GLY A 104 -11.60 16.26 8.34
N ALA A 105 -12.22 16.55 9.48
CA ALA A 105 -13.18 17.63 9.62
C ALA A 105 -12.55 19.01 9.41
N LEU A 106 -11.32 19.21 9.88
CA LEU A 106 -10.56 20.45 9.70
C LEU A 106 -10.19 20.68 8.23
N LEU A 107 -9.61 19.68 7.57
CA LEU A 107 -9.16 19.77 6.18
C LEU A 107 -10.33 19.86 5.20
N TRP A 108 -11.44 19.20 5.51
CA TRP A 108 -12.65 19.15 4.66
C TRP A 108 -13.81 19.95 5.25
N TRP A 109 -13.51 21.00 6.02
CA TRP A 109 -14.51 21.82 6.72
C TRP A 109 -15.66 22.33 5.83
N PRO A 110 -15.48 22.70 4.54
CA PRO A 110 -16.62 23.14 3.73
C PRO A 110 -17.62 22.00 3.51
N LEU A 111 -17.14 20.78 3.29
CA LEU A 111 -18.00 19.62 3.11
C LEU A 111 -18.74 19.25 4.39
N VAL A 112 -18.12 19.47 5.55
CA VAL A 112 -18.76 19.27 6.86
C VAL A 112 -19.88 20.29 7.07
N ILE A 113 -19.60 21.58 6.86
CA ILE A 113 -20.59 22.65 7.05
C ILE A 113 -21.75 22.53 6.06
N PHE A 114 -21.45 22.23 4.79
CA PHE A 114 -22.45 22.13 3.73
C PHE A 114 -22.99 20.70 3.55
N PHE A 115 -22.70 19.77 4.46
CA PHE A 115 -23.06 18.35 4.32
C PHE A 115 -24.53 18.12 3.97
N ARG A 116 -25.44 18.86 4.62
CA ARG A 116 -26.89 18.74 4.39
C ARG A 116 -27.34 19.22 3.00
N ARG A 117 -26.55 20.06 2.33
CA ARG A 117 -26.82 20.57 0.98
C ARG A 117 -26.27 19.66 -0.11
N LEU A 118 -25.44 18.68 0.25
CA LEU A 118 -24.86 17.76 -0.72
C LEU A 118 -25.93 16.81 -1.29
N PRO A 119 -25.80 16.41 -2.56
CA PRO A 119 -26.66 15.38 -3.13
C PRO A 119 -26.55 14.06 -2.34
N LEU A 120 -27.56 13.20 -2.45
CA LEU A 120 -27.60 11.93 -1.71
C LEU A 120 -26.34 11.07 -1.93
N TRP A 121 -25.85 10.98 -3.17
CA TRP A 121 -24.60 10.26 -3.45
C TRP A 121 -23.38 10.91 -2.76
N GLY A 122 -23.32 12.24 -2.67
CA GLY A 122 -22.22 12.94 -2.00
C GLY A 122 -22.19 12.65 -0.50
N ARG A 123 -23.36 12.67 0.13
CA ARG A 123 -23.52 12.27 1.55
C ARG A 123 -23.17 10.80 1.76
N ALA A 124 -23.63 9.91 0.89
CA ALA A 124 -23.32 8.48 0.95
C ALA A 124 -21.81 8.22 0.82
N LEU A 125 -21.12 8.91 -0.09
CA LEU A 125 -19.67 8.82 -0.26
C LEU A 125 -18.93 9.29 0.99
N MET A 126 -19.34 10.42 1.56
CA MET A 126 -18.72 10.94 2.78
C MET A 126 -18.90 9.99 3.96
N MET A 127 -20.12 9.50 4.19
CA MET A 127 -20.40 8.58 5.29
C MET A 127 -19.67 7.26 5.13
N SER A 128 -19.71 6.65 3.94
CA SER A 128 -19.01 5.38 3.69
C SER A 128 -17.49 5.52 3.85
N ALA A 129 -16.89 6.60 3.35
CA ALA A 129 -15.46 6.85 3.55
C ALA A 129 -15.09 7.10 5.01
N ILE A 130 -15.88 7.87 5.76
CA ILE A 130 -15.63 8.10 7.20
C ILE A 130 -15.74 6.78 7.97
N LEU A 131 -16.73 5.95 7.67
CA LEU A 131 -16.90 4.65 8.33
C LEU A 131 -15.76 3.68 7.98
N SER A 132 -15.46 3.50 6.68
CA SER A 132 -14.43 2.56 6.23
C SER A 132 -13.03 2.99 6.62
N PHE A 133 -12.69 4.28 6.47
CA PHE A 133 -11.36 4.77 6.81
C PHE A 133 -11.22 5.07 8.30
N GLY A 134 -12.30 5.43 8.99
CA GLY A 134 -12.35 5.48 10.44
C GLY A 134 -12.09 4.09 11.04
N TRP A 135 -12.67 3.03 10.47
CA TRP A 135 -12.31 1.66 10.86
C TRP A 135 -10.81 1.39 10.65
N GLY A 136 -10.25 1.81 9.51
CA GLY A 136 -8.80 1.74 9.29
C GLY A 136 -7.98 2.56 10.31
N ALA A 137 -8.47 3.72 10.72
CA ALA A 137 -7.80 4.60 11.68
C ALA A 137 -7.80 4.01 13.08
N TYR A 138 -8.93 3.42 13.48
CA TYR A 138 -9.04 2.67 14.71
C TYR A 138 -8.08 1.47 14.74
N ASN A 139 -7.79 0.85 13.60
CA ASN A 139 -6.81 -0.24 13.52
C ASN A 139 -5.39 0.26 13.17
N GLY A 140 -5.04 1.50 13.50
CA GLY A 140 -3.68 2.05 13.32
C GLY A 140 -3.18 2.12 11.87
N SER A 141 -4.09 2.04 10.89
CA SER A 141 -3.74 1.85 9.47
C SER A 141 -4.10 3.05 8.58
N ALA A 142 -4.86 4.04 9.07
CA ALA A 142 -5.36 5.13 8.22
C ALA A 142 -4.33 6.21 7.91
N GLU A 143 -4.38 6.69 6.67
CA GLU A 143 -3.59 7.82 6.21
C GLU A 143 -4.55 8.95 5.79
N VAL A 144 -4.28 10.18 6.24
CA VAL A 144 -5.17 11.34 6.02
C VAL A 144 -5.49 11.57 4.53
N HIS A 145 -4.57 11.21 3.65
CA HIS A 145 -4.75 11.36 2.20
C HIS A 145 -5.82 10.41 1.61
N TRP A 146 -6.35 9.43 2.36
CA TRP A 146 -7.48 8.63 1.88
C TRP A 146 -8.77 9.46 1.75
N LEU A 147 -8.88 10.55 2.53
CA LEU A 147 -9.97 11.51 2.42
C LEU A 147 -9.98 12.29 1.09
N LEU A 148 -8.94 12.16 0.25
CA LEU A 148 -8.94 12.70 -1.13
C LEU A 148 -10.13 12.17 -1.97
N VAL A 149 -10.78 11.09 -1.55
CA VAL A 149 -12.05 10.64 -2.14
C VAL A 149 -13.13 11.75 -2.15
N PHE A 150 -13.05 12.69 -1.21
CA PHE A 150 -13.95 13.84 -1.12
C PHE A 150 -13.76 14.87 -2.23
N MET A 151 -12.65 14.83 -2.97
CA MET A 151 -12.45 15.67 -4.16
C MET A 151 -13.56 15.45 -5.20
N TRP A 152 -14.18 14.27 -5.24
CA TRP A 152 -15.31 14.00 -6.11
C TRP A 152 -16.60 14.73 -5.72
N VAL A 153 -16.75 15.07 -4.43
CA VAL A 153 -17.91 15.78 -3.90
C VAL A 153 -17.78 17.30 -4.10
N VAL A 154 -16.56 17.83 -4.08
CA VAL A 154 -16.30 19.29 -4.17
C VAL A 154 -17.06 19.98 -5.32
N PRO A 155 -17.09 19.45 -6.56
CA PRO A 155 -17.85 20.09 -7.65
C PRO A 155 -19.37 20.08 -7.48
N ALA A 156 -19.90 19.33 -6.51
CA ALA A 156 -21.33 19.28 -6.19
C ALA A 156 -21.70 20.15 -4.99
N VAL A 157 -20.72 20.87 -4.41
CA VAL A 157 -20.97 21.82 -3.33
C VAL A 157 -21.54 23.10 -3.92
N GLU A 158 -22.78 23.41 -3.57
CA GLU A 158 -23.36 24.73 -3.82
C GLU A 158 -22.84 25.71 -2.77
N PHE A 159 -21.79 26.44 -3.12
CA PHE A 159 -21.24 27.47 -2.24
C PHE A 159 -22.24 28.62 -2.07
N PRO A 160 -22.40 29.15 -0.85
CA PRO A 160 -23.13 30.39 -0.65
C PRO A 160 -22.45 31.51 -1.44
N ASP A 161 -23.23 32.27 -2.21
CA ASP A 161 -22.75 33.48 -2.89
C ASP A 161 -22.63 34.63 -1.87
N SER A 162 -21.62 34.53 -1.00
CA SER A 162 -21.33 35.51 0.03
C SER A 162 -19.91 36.02 -0.13
N ASN A 163 -19.72 37.33 0.05
CA ASN A 163 -18.38 37.93 0.06
C ASN A 163 -17.47 37.27 1.11
N ARG A 164 -18.03 36.81 2.24
CA ARG A 164 -17.27 36.17 3.32
C ARG A 164 -16.71 34.81 2.89
N THR A 165 -17.52 33.96 2.27
CA THR A 165 -17.08 32.64 1.79
C THR A 165 -16.05 32.77 0.68
N ARG A 166 -16.24 33.72 -0.24
CA ARG A 166 -15.28 34.03 -1.30
C ARG A 166 -13.94 34.52 -0.74
N ASN A 167 -13.94 35.42 0.25
CA ASN A 167 -12.71 35.89 0.89
C ASN A 167 -11.97 34.77 1.62
N VAL A 168 -12.69 33.89 2.34
CA VAL A 168 -12.07 32.72 2.98
C VAL A 168 -11.46 31.79 1.94
N ALA A 169 -12.14 31.53 0.82
CA ALA A 169 -11.59 30.74 -0.27
C ALA A 169 -10.32 31.36 -0.85
N TYR A 170 -10.28 32.67 -1.08
CA TYR A 170 -9.08 33.36 -1.55
C TYR A 170 -7.92 33.27 -0.55
N ILE A 171 -8.19 33.41 0.75
CA ILE A 171 -7.16 33.24 1.80
C ILE A 171 -6.61 31.81 1.76
N LEU A 172 -7.47 30.79 1.67
CA LEU A 172 -7.02 29.40 1.63
C LEU A 172 -6.21 29.09 0.36
N VAL A 173 -6.63 29.60 -0.80
CA VAL A 173 -5.87 29.48 -2.05
C VAL A 173 -4.52 30.19 -1.95
N PHE A 174 -4.48 31.38 -1.36
CA PHE A 174 -3.24 32.13 -1.12
C PHE A 174 -2.29 31.37 -0.18
N LEU A 175 -2.79 30.88 0.97
CA LEU A 175 -2.00 30.06 1.90
C LEU A 175 -1.50 28.79 1.24
N HIS A 176 -2.32 28.12 0.42
CA HIS A 176 -1.88 26.97 -0.35
C HIS A 176 -0.80 27.33 -1.37
N ALA A 177 -0.93 28.47 -2.06
CA ALA A 177 0.08 28.94 -3.01
C ALA A 177 1.43 29.24 -2.33
N LEU A 178 1.44 29.75 -1.09
CA LEU A 178 2.67 29.94 -0.32
C LEU A 178 3.43 28.62 -0.10
N VAL A 179 2.73 27.51 0.12
CA VAL A 179 3.36 26.19 0.27
C VAL A 179 4.06 25.73 -1.00
N TRP A 180 3.82 26.33 -2.17
CA TRP A 180 4.55 25.99 -3.40
C TRP A 180 5.85 26.78 -3.60
N ILE A 181 6.12 27.77 -2.75
CA ILE A 181 7.38 28.54 -2.77
C ILE A 181 8.52 27.64 -2.24
N PRO A 182 9.61 27.42 -3.00
CA PRO A 182 10.69 26.49 -2.61
C PRO A 182 11.22 26.70 -1.19
N GLY A 183 11.52 27.94 -0.80
CA GLY A 183 12.03 28.23 0.55
C GLY A 183 11.05 27.90 1.69
N ILE A 184 9.74 28.01 1.46
CA ILE A 184 8.72 27.59 2.44
C ILE A 184 8.63 26.06 2.50
N ARG A 185 8.75 25.38 1.35
CA ARG A 185 8.76 23.91 1.30
C ARG A 185 9.93 23.32 2.04
N ASP A 186 11.12 23.89 1.85
CA ASP A 186 12.34 23.46 2.54
C ASP A 186 12.22 23.69 4.05
N MET A 187 11.72 24.86 4.48
CA MET A 187 11.48 25.17 5.90
C MET A 187 10.50 24.19 6.56
N LEU A 188 9.50 23.71 5.81
CA LEU A 188 8.52 22.74 6.28
C LEU A 188 8.95 21.28 6.09
N ALA A 189 10.18 21.03 5.64
CA ALA A 189 10.72 19.71 5.31
C ALA A 189 9.85 18.90 4.31
N LEU A 190 9.09 19.59 3.44
CA LEU A 190 8.18 18.95 2.49
C LEU A 190 8.91 18.26 1.31
N ASN A 191 10.24 18.37 1.25
CA ASN A 191 11.07 17.79 0.19
C ASN A 191 11.76 16.48 0.57
N GLU A 192 11.75 16.06 1.85
CA GLU A 192 12.39 14.81 2.30
C GLU A 192 11.82 13.54 1.67
N HIS A 193 10.58 13.60 1.14
CA HIS A 193 9.93 12.45 0.50
C HIS A 193 10.43 12.14 -0.93
N PHE A 194 11.25 13.01 -1.55
CA PHE A 194 11.71 12.79 -2.93
C PHE A 194 12.93 11.87 -3.06
N ARG A 195 13.51 11.43 -1.93
CA ARG A 195 14.58 10.41 -1.87
C ARG A 195 15.69 10.66 -2.89
N THR A 196 16.20 11.89 -2.95
CA THR A 196 17.21 12.30 -3.94
C THR A 196 18.45 11.44 -3.85
N GLU A 197 18.81 11.01 -2.63
CA GLU A 197 19.94 10.13 -2.36
C GLU A 197 19.88 8.78 -3.09
N ILE A 198 18.66 8.29 -3.38
CA ILE A 198 18.45 7.03 -4.10
C ILE A 198 18.58 7.24 -5.62
N ARG A 199 18.13 8.40 -6.12
CA ARG A 199 18.15 8.73 -7.55
C ARG A 199 19.56 9.01 -8.05
N GLU A 200 20.45 9.40 -7.15
CA GLU A 200 21.85 9.74 -7.42
C GLU A 200 22.80 8.54 -7.28
N ILE A 201 22.29 7.34 -6.97
CA ILE A 201 23.10 6.12 -6.94
C ILE A 201 23.55 5.78 -8.37
N ASP A 202 24.83 6.02 -8.67
CA ASP A 202 25.48 5.57 -9.91
C ASP A 202 26.38 4.35 -9.63
N SER A 203 25.75 3.18 -9.47
CA SER A 203 26.47 1.89 -9.41
C SER A 203 26.02 0.97 -10.53
N LYS A 204 26.99 0.35 -11.22
CA LYS A 204 26.75 -0.66 -12.27
C LYS A 204 26.53 -2.07 -11.73
N GLU A 205 26.52 -2.21 -10.41
CA GLU A 205 26.47 -3.49 -9.71
C GLU A 205 25.02 -3.94 -9.53
N ASN A 206 24.83 -5.19 -9.13
CA ASN A 206 23.52 -5.70 -8.76
C ASN A 206 23.11 -5.09 -7.41
N ILE A 207 21.97 -4.39 -7.38
CA ILE A 207 21.54 -3.63 -6.21
C ILE A 207 20.34 -4.28 -5.55
N VAL A 208 20.44 -4.44 -4.23
CA VAL A 208 19.34 -4.88 -3.37
C VAL A 208 19.11 -3.84 -2.28
N PHE A 209 17.85 -3.53 -1.99
CA PHE A 209 17.47 -2.67 -0.87
C PHE A 209 16.85 -3.50 0.25
N LEU A 210 17.42 -3.40 1.44
CA LEU A 210 16.95 -4.11 2.62
C LEU A 210 15.83 -3.33 3.32
N ASP A 211 14.68 -3.99 3.51
CA ASP A 211 13.44 -3.47 4.12
C ASP A 211 12.90 -2.18 3.48
N ALA A 212 13.35 -1.85 2.28
CA ALA A 212 13.08 -0.58 1.62
C ALA A 212 12.64 -0.76 0.16
N TYR A 213 11.44 -1.34 -0.04
CA TYR A 213 10.88 -1.55 -1.38
C TYR A 213 10.62 -0.25 -2.16
N GLN A 214 10.38 0.86 -1.46
CA GLN A 214 10.20 2.17 -2.07
C GLN A 214 11.52 2.67 -2.67
N ASP A 215 12.63 2.48 -1.96
CA ASP A 215 13.97 2.87 -2.41
C ASP A 215 14.36 2.05 -3.65
N ALA A 216 14.08 0.73 -3.66
CA ALA A 216 14.21 -0.10 -4.85
C ALA A 216 13.42 0.44 -6.05
N ALA A 217 12.13 0.71 -5.87
CA ALA A 217 11.27 1.20 -6.96
C ALA A 217 11.70 2.59 -7.49
N ILE A 218 12.17 3.49 -6.62
CA ILE A 218 12.69 4.81 -7.01
C ILE A 218 13.99 4.67 -7.79
N TYR A 219 14.89 3.78 -7.37
CA TYR A 219 16.13 3.50 -8.08
C TYR A 219 15.86 2.97 -9.50
N GLU A 220 14.96 2.00 -9.65
CA GLU A 220 14.59 1.46 -10.97
C GLU A 220 14.00 2.53 -11.88
N LEU A 221 13.13 3.38 -11.34
CA LEU A 221 12.53 4.50 -12.07
C LEU A 221 13.56 5.54 -12.49
N ALA A 222 14.53 5.85 -11.62
CA ALA A 222 15.52 6.90 -11.86
C ALA A 222 16.62 6.46 -12.83
N THR A 223 17.07 5.20 -12.74
CA THR A 223 18.24 4.69 -13.46
C THR A 223 17.88 3.80 -14.64
N GLY A 224 16.66 3.24 -14.68
CA GLY A 224 16.26 2.20 -15.62
C GLY A 224 16.95 0.85 -15.40
N ARG A 225 17.76 0.70 -14.34
CA ARG A 225 18.43 -0.56 -13.99
C ARG A 225 17.53 -1.38 -13.07
N LYS A 226 17.62 -2.71 -13.15
CA LYS A 226 16.89 -3.61 -12.25
C LYS A 226 17.46 -3.53 -10.83
N SER A 227 16.58 -3.69 -9.84
CA SER A 227 16.96 -3.87 -8.44
C SER A 227 16.07 -4.92 -7.79
N TYR A 228 16.23 -5.11 -6.49
CA TYR A 228 15.31 -5.93 -5.72
C TYR A 228 15.16 -5.42 -4.29
N SER A 229 14.07 -5.80 -3.62
CA SER A 229 13.91 -5.54 -2.19
C SER A 229 13.77 -6.83 -1.40
N LEU A 230 14.66 -7.02 -0.42
CA LEU A 230 14.56 -8.07 0.57
C LEU A 230 13.89 -7.52 1.81
N ALA A 231 12.98 -8.29 2.39
CA ALA A 231 12.20 -7.88 3.55
C ALA A 231 12.33 -8.91 4.66
N HIS A 232 12.66 -8.47 5.86
CA HIS A 232 12.57 -9.29 7.06
C HIS A 232 11.11 -9.62 7.38
N PRO A 233 10.85 -10.74 8.09
CA PRO A 233 9.54 -11.00 8.68
C PRO A 233 9.02 -9.77 9.44
N GLY A 234 7.70 -9.58 9.43
CA GLY A 234 7.04 -8.42 10.05
C GLY A 234 7.11 -7.11 9.25
N ILE A 235 8.00 -7.00 8.26
CA ILE A 235 7.96 -5.90 7.29
C ILE A 235 6.83 -6.13 6.28
N ARG A 236 6.37 -5.08 5.61
CA ARG A 236 5.32 -5.19 4.60
C ARG A 236 5.88 -5.87 3.35
N LYS A 237 5.22 -6.95 2.89
CA LYS A 237 5.49 -7.54 1.57
C LYS A 237 5.16 -6.53 0.47
N SER A 238 5.91 -6.60 -0.62
CA SER A 238 5.80 -5.74 -1.79
C SER A 238 5.74 -6.57 -3.07
N GLN A 239 5.63 -5.90 -4.22
CA GLN A 239 5.69 -6.53 -5.54
C GLN A 239 6.96 -7.36 -5.76
N TYR A 240 8.07 -7.00 -5.09
CA TYR A 240 9.32 -7.77 -5.17
C TYR A 240 9.13 -9.18 -4.63
N ASN A 241 8.39 -9.35 -3.52
CA ASN A 241 8.11 -10.67 -2.95
C ASN A 241 7.24 -11.59 -3.82
N LEU A 242 6.66 -11.07 -4.91
CA LEU A 242 5.86 -11.85 -5.86
C LEU A 242 6.69 -12.35 -7.04
N GLN A 243 7.88 -11.79 -7.25
CA GLN A 243 8.77 -12.12 -8.34
C GLN A 243 9.92 -13.00 -7.83
N PRO A 244 10.51 -13.86 -8.68
CA PRO A 244 11.76 -14.52 -8.35
C PRO A 244 12.87 -13.49 -8.08
N TYR A 245 13.79 -13.83 -7.19
CA TYR A 245 14.97 -13.01 -6.95
C TYR A 245 15.87 -13.03 -8.20
N PRO A 246 16.23 -11.87 -8.78
CA PRO A 246 16.88 -11.83 -10.08
C PRO A 246 18.40 -12.06 -10.07
N PHE A 247 19.04 -12.10 -8.89
CA PHE A 247 20.50 -12.14 -8.75
C PHE A 247 20.99 -13.43 -8.05
N ASP A 248 20.32 -14.55 -8.33
CA ASP A 248 20.56 -15.82 -7.65
C ASP A 248 22.03 -16.31 -7.82
N GLY A 249 22.76 -16.36 -6.70
CA GLY A 249 24.17 -16.76 -6.65
C GLY A 249 25.16 -15.69 -7.13
N GLU A 250 24.70 -14.48 -7.43
CA GLU A 250 25.55 -13.35 -7.84
C GLU A 250 25.94 -12.48 -6.65
N GLU A 251 27.08 -11.77 -6.76
CA GLU A 251 27.43 -10.73 -5.78
C GLU A 251 26.49 -9.53 -5.95
N VAL A 252 25.95 -9.05 -4.84
CA VAL A 252 25.08 -7.87 -4.79
C VAL A 252 25.58 -6.86 -3.77
N VAL A 253 25.29 -5.59 -4.02
CA VAL A 253 25.42 -4.52 -3.04
C VAL A 253 24.06 -4.29 -2.38
N VAL A 254 24.01 -4.60 -1.09
CA VAL A 254 22.82 -4.39 -0.28
C VAL A 254 22.88 -3.00 0.37
N TYR A 255 21.97 -2.12 -0.06
CA TYR A 255 21.75 -0.83 0.57
C TYR A 255 20.80 -0.99 1.75
N ASN A 256 21.17 -0.42 2.89
CA ASN A 256 20.39 -0.49 4.12
C ASN A 256 20.48 0.82 4.91
N ARG A 257 19.46 1.10 5.72
CA ARG A 257 19.44 2.22 6.68
C ARG A 257 19.72 1.78 8.12
N MET A 258 20.21 0.54 8.29
CA MET A 258 20.42 -0.10 9.59
C MET A 258 21.83 0.10 10.14
N GLY A 259 22.71 0.78 9.41
CA GLY A 259 24.11 0.95 9.81
C GLY A 259 24.98 -0.28 9.53
N MET A 260 24.54 -1.22 8.70
CA MET A 260 25.32 -2.42 8.39
C MET A 260 26.33 -2.16 7.28
N GLY A 261 27.59 -2.54 7.53
CA GLY A 261 28.67 -2.44 6.54
C GLY A 261 29.35 -1.07 6.54
N GLN A 262 29.62 -0.56 5.34
CA GLN A 262 30.29 0.72 5.15
C GLN A 262 29.27 1.83 4.84
N PRO A 263 29.43 3.05 5.39
CA PRO A 263 28.58 4.17 5.03
C PRO A 263 28.72 4.48 3.52
N TYR A 264 27.60 4.72 2.86
CA TYR A 264 27.58 5.26 1.50
C TYR A 264 27.93 6.74 1.60
N PHE A 265 28.91 7.19 0.81
CA PHE A 265 29.66 8.44 1.00
C PHE A 265 28.77 9.68 1.18
N ASP A 266 27.57 9.68 0.57
CA ASP A 266 26.58 10.74 0.71
C ASP A 266 25.21 10.18 1.15
N GLY A 267 24.82 10.41 2.41
CA GLY A 267 23.46 10.19 2.90
C GLY A 267 23.29 9.15 4.02
N PRO A 268 22.04 8.75 4.32
CA PRO A 268 21.71 7.87 5.46
C PRO A 268 21.92 6.37 5.16
N LEU A 269 22.55 6.04 4.03
CA LEU A 269 22.65 4.66 3.52
C LEU A 269 23.97 4.02 3.91
N PHE A 270 23.93 2.72 4.14
CA PHE A 270 25.08 1.87 4.32
C PHE A 270 25.02 0.73 3.29
N THR A 271 26.19 0.19 2.97
CA THR A 271 26.36 -0.85 1.94
C THR A 271 27.08 -2.07 2.49
N VAL A 272 26.57 -3.23 2.13
CA VAL A 272 27.18 -4.54 2.38
C VAL A 272 27.26 -5.29 1.06
N ARG A 273 28.42 -5.87 0.76
CA ARG A 273 28.55 -6.82 -0.36
C ARG A 273 28.29 -8.22 0.12
N GLU A 274 27.44 -8.95 -0.58
CA GLU A 274 27.10 -10.33 -0.22
C GLU A 274 26.71 -11.13 -1.45
N ILE A 275 26.92 -12.44 -1.41
CA ILE A 275 26.37 -13.37 -2.41
C ILE A 275 25.09 -13.98 -1.84
N LEU A 276 23.96 -13.71 -2.48
CA LEU A 276 22.64 -14.14 -2.02
C LEU A 276 21.99 -15.10 -3.02
N TYR A 277 21.12 -15.97 -2.51
CA TYR A 277 20.42 -16.98 -3.29
C TYR A 277 18.91 -16.86 -3.11
N ASP A 278 18.15 -17.25 -4.13
CA ASP A 278 16.69 -17.27 -4.09
C ASP A 278 16.20 -18.51 -3.31
N LEU A 279 15.82 -18.32 -2.05
CA LEU A 279 15.19 -19.37 -1.24
C LEU A 279 13.71 -19.11 -1.01
N SER A 280 13.13 -18.10 -1.68
CA SER A 280 11.74 -17.68 -1.46
C SER A 280 10.70 -18.76 -1.78
N ARG A 281 11.09 -19.75 -2.60
CA ARG A 281 10.26 -20.88 -3.05
C ARG A 281 10.76 -22.24 -2.54
N LEU A 282 11.50 -22.27 -1.44
CA LEU A 282 11.91 -23.52 -0.80
C LEU A 282 10.66 -24.36 -0.49
N ASP A 283 10.61 -25.59 -0.99
CA ASP A 283 9.52 -26.52 -0.70
C ASP A 283 9.69 -27.08 0.72
N TYR A 284 8.63 -27.01 1.52
CA TYR A 284 8.65 -27.42 2.92
C TYR A 284 7.33 -28.03 3.38
N LYS A 285 7.40 -28.89 4.40
CA LYS A 285 6.24 -29.50 5.05
C LYS A 285 6.41 -29.52 6.56
N TRP A 286 5.31 -29.45 7.28
CA TRP A 286 5.27 -29.63 8.72
C TRP A 286 4.87 -31.07 9.05
N GLU A 287 5.72 -31.80 9.77
CA GLU A 287 5.45 -33.15 10.26
C GLU A 287 5.74 -33.21 11.77
N ASN A 288 4.74 -33.51 12.60
CA ASN A 288 4.86 -33.57 14.06
C ASN A 288 5.56 -32.32 14.66
N LEU A 289 5.18 -31.11 14.22
CA LEU A 289 5.78 -29.83 14.62
C LEU A 289 7.25 -29.65 14.23
N SER A 290 7.79 -30.54 13.38
CA SER A 290 9.13 -30.44 12.81
C SER A 290 9.05 -30.02 11.34
N LEU A 291 9.98 -29.16 10.91
CA LEU A 291 10.06 -28.68 9.54
C LEU A 291 10.85 -29.68 8.68
N GLN A 292 10.21 -30.21 7.65
CA GLN A 292 10.80 -31.05 6.63
C GLN A 292 11.05 -30.24 5.35
N TYR A 293 12.27 -30.27 4.84
CA TYR A 293 12.68 -29.60 3.60
C TYR A 293 13.97 -30.23 3.06
N ASP A 294 14.31 -29.97 1.80
CA ASP A 294 15.58 -30.41 1.23
C ASP A 294 16.72 -29.50 1.70
N ALA A 295 17.46 -29.92 2.71
CA ALA A 295 18.60 -29.17 3.26
C ALA A 295 19.76 -28.99 2.26
N SER A 296 19.85 -29.81 1.22
CA SER A 296 20.95 -29.75 0.25
C SER A 296 20.88 -28.52 -0.67
N VAL A 297 19.69 -27.93 -0.82
CA VAL A 297 19.48 -26.74 -1.65
C VAL A 297 19.77 -25.43 -0.91
N VAL A 298 19.98 -25.47 0.41
CA VAL A 298 20.29 -24.29 1.21
C VAL A 298 21.81 -24.05 1.23
N PRO A 299 22.30 -22.94 0.65
CA PRO A 299 23.73 -22.65 0.61
C PRO A 299 24.32 -22.43 2.00
N ARG A 300 25.64 -22.62 2.12
CA ARG A 300 26.35 -22.36 3.37
C ARG A 300 26.27 -20.89 3.78
N GLY A 301 26.20 -20.65 5.08
CA GLY A 301 26.14 -19.31 5.67
C GLY A 301 24.71 -18.80 5.93
N TYR A 302 23.69 -19.50 5.43
CA TYR A 302 22.31 -19.28 5.85
C TYR A 302 22.06 -19.94 7.22
N TYR A 303 21.26 -19.29 8.04
CA TYR A 303 20.81 -19.78 9.34
C TYR A 303 19.30 -19.67 9.44
N TRP A 304 18.68 -20.64 10.10
CA TRP A 304 17.28 -20.55 10.51
C TRP A 304 17.13 -19.53 11.64
N ILE A 305 16.29 -18.53 11.40
CA ILE A 305 15.95 -17.48 12.34
C ILE A 305 14.47 -17.56 12.67
N LEU A 306 14.16 -17.59 13.96
CA LEU A 306 12.80 -17.53 14.49
C LEU A 306 12.48 -16.12 14.92
N TYR A 307 11.43 -15.57 14.33
CA TYR A 307 10.82 -14.31 14.75
C TYR A 307 9.56 -14.58 15.56
N THR A 308 9.41 -13.84 16.65
CA THR A 308 8.20 -13.86 17.48
C THR A 308 7.62 -12.46 17.55
N TYR A 309 6.33 -12.33 17.21
CA TYR A 309 5.55 -11.11 17.30
C TYR A 309 4.40 -11.30 18.29
N ALA A 310 4.10 -10.25 19.04
CA ALA A 310 2.89 -10.14 19.84
C ALA A 310 2.21 -8.83 19.47
N ASP A 311 0.92 -8.89 19.10
CA ASP A 311 0.13 -7.74 18.65
C ASP A 311 0.82 -6.92 17.53
N GLY A 312 1.49 -7.61 16.60
CA GLY A 312 2.23 -6.99 15.50
C GLY A 312 3.57 -6.34 15.88
N ILE A 313 3.99 -6.42 17.14
CA ILE A 313 5.27 -5.89 17.63
C ILE A 313 6.26 -7.03 17.77
N GLN A 314 7.45 -6.89 17.17
CA GLN A 314 8.53 -7.87 17.29
C GLN A 314 8.99 -7.96 18.73
N GLN A 315 8.86 -9.15 19.33
CA GLN A 315 9.29 -9.44 20.69
C GLN A 315 10.69 -10.04 20.70
N ARG A 316 10.95 -10.98 19.78
CA ARG A 316 12.19 -11.76 19.75
C ARG A 316 12.61 -12.09 18.33
N ARG A 317 13.92 -12.14 18.12
CA ARG A 317 14.59 -12.71 16.95
C ARG A 317 15.70 -13.62 17.44
N GLU A 318 15.60 -14.91 17.15
CA GLU A 318 16.53 -15.93 17.65
C GLU A 318 17.14 -16.71 16.48
N ARG A 319 18.48 -16.81 16.46
CA ARG A 319 19.18 -17.70 15.55
C ARG A 319 19.17 -19.12 16.12
N LEU A 320 18.57 -20.06 15.40
CA LEU A 320 18.41 -21.45 15.84
C LEU A 320 19.60 -22.33 15.46
N CYS A 321 19.79 -22.56 14.15
CA CYS A 321 20.81 -23.46 13.63
C CYS A 321 21.20 -23.08 12.18
N PRO A 322 22.27 -23.67 11.62
CA PRO A 322 22.56 -23.57 10.20
C PRO A 322 21.39 -24.00 9.31
N GLY A 323 21.26 -23.37 8.15
CA GLY A 323 20.15 -23.59 7.22
C GLY A 323 20.13 -24.96 6.54
N ASN A 324 21.16 -25.78 6.74
CA ASN A 324 21.25 -27.16 6.29
C ASN A 324 20.92 -28.17 7.42
N GLU A 325 20.42 -27.70 8.56
CA GLU A 325 20.02 -28.51 9.70
C GLU A 325 18.53 -28.30 10.01
N ILE A 326 17.89 -29.28 10.64
CA ILE A 326 16.48 -29.15 11.04
C ILE A 326 16.41 -28.25 12.29
N PRO A 327 15.66 -27.14 12.25
CA PRO A 327 15.55 -26.25 13.40
C PRO A 327 14.72 -26.88 14.52
N ASN A 328 15.20 -26.73 15.76
CA ASN A 328 14.41 -27.03 16.95
C ASN A 328 13.64 -25.77 17.37
N ILE A 329 12.31 -25.83 17.34
CA ILE A 329 11.44 -24.65 17.41
C ILE A 329 10.66 -24.65 18.72
N SER A 330 10.75 -23.54 19.45
CA SER A 330 9.93 -23.29 20.65
C SER A 330 8.65 -22.54 20.28
N PHE A 331 7.52 -23.20 20.44
CA PHE A 331 6.19 -22.62 20.22
C PHE A 331 5.77 -21.79 21.43
N THR A 332 5.35 -20.55 21.19
CA THR A 332 4.89 -19.62 22.22
C THR A 332 3.40 -19.30 21.97
N SER A 333 2.55 -19.57 22.96
CA SER A 333 1.12 -19.26 22.87
C SER A 333 0.88 -17.76 22.72
N ASP A 334 -0.21 -17.40 22.03
CA ASP A 334 -0.65 -16.01 21.84
C ASP A 334 0.40 -15.12 21.13
N THR A 335 1.25 -15.72 20.28
CA THR A 335 2.23 -14.99 19.45
C THR A 335 2.19 -15.47 18.01
N ASP A 336 2.46 -14.54 17.09
CA ASP A 336 2.70 -14.88 15.69
C ASP A 336 4.18 -15.21 15.52
N GLN A 337 4.49 -16.43 15.12
CA GLN A 337 5.86 -16.89 14.92
C GLN A 337 6.12 -17.20 13.45
N PHE A 338 7.26 -16.71 12.96
CA PHE A 338 7.72 -16.93 11.59
C PHE A 338 9.14 -17.44 11.59
N LEU A 339 9.38 -18.46 10.77
CA LEU A 339 10.72 -18.95 10.48
C LEU A 339 11.19 -18.40 9.13
N THR A 340 12.44 -17.95 9.07
CA THR A 340 13.08 -17.49 7.83
C THR A 340 14.54 -17.94 7.79
N LEU A 341 15.12 -18.00 6.58
CA LEU A 341 16.56 -18.18 6.39
C LEU A 341 17.21 -16.82 6.21
N GLU A 342 18.28 -16.58 6.95
CA GLU A 342 19.08 -15.36 6.80
C GLU A 342 20.57 -15.67 6.64
N LYS A 343 21.24 -14.87 5.82
CA LYS A 343 22.70 -14.84 5.69
C LYS A 343 23.19 -13.46 6.08
N ASN A 344 23.98 -13.37 7.15
CA ASN A 344 24.54 -12.09 7.65
C ASN A 344 23.48 -10.97 7.78
N TRP A 345 22.34 -11.26 8.41
CA TRP A 345 21.18 -10.34 8.55
C TRP A 345 20.48 -9.98 7.24
N MET A 346 20.74 -10.70 6.14
CA MET A 346 19.99 -10.56 4.90
C MET A 346 18.97 -11.69 4.78
N PRO A 347 17.66 -11.38 4.74
CA PRO A 347 16.62 -12.39 4.65
C PRO A 347 16.57 -12.95 3.24
N SER A 348 16.33 -14.24 3.13
CA SER A 348 16.23 -14.97 1.86
C SER A 348 14.88 -14.80 1.14
N GLY A 349 13.93 -14.08 1.75
CA GLY A 349 12.60 -13.86 1.20
C GLY A 349 11.55 -14.93 1.55
N ILE A 350 11.95 -16.07 2.13
CA ILE A 350 10.99 -17.08 2.62
C ILE A 350 10.52 -16.76 4.04
N TRP A 351 9.20 -16.70 4.25
CA TRP A 351 8.58 -16.56 5.56
C TRP A 351 7.63 -17.75 5.80
N ILE A 352 8.03 -18.66 6.68
CA ILE A 352 7.26 -19.85 7.03
C ILE A 352 6.48 -19.57 8.32
N PRO A 353 5.15 -19.46 8.29
CA PRO A 353 4.36 -19.39 9.53
C PRO A 353 4.45 -20.72 10.27
N LEU A 354 4.55 -20.65 11.60
CA LEU A 354 4.45 -21.84 12.44
C LEU A 354 2.99 -22.34 12.48
N PRO A 355 2.78 -23.68 12.58
CA PRO A 355 1.46 -24.32 12.56
C PRO A 355 0.62 -24.09 13.82
#